data_AF-A0A9Y1BQX3-F1
#
_entry.id   AF-A0A9Y1BQX3-F1
#
_cell.length_a   1.000
_cell.length_b   1.000
_cell.length_c   1.000
_cell.angle_alpha   90.00
_cell.angle_beta   90.00
_cell.angle_gamma   90.00
#
_symmetry.space_group_name_H-M   'P 1'
#
loop_
_entity.id
_entity.type
_entity.pdbx_description
1 polymer ?
#
loop_
_entity_poly.entity_id
_entity_poly.type
_entity_poly.pdbx_seq_one_letter_code
_entity_poly.pdbx_strand_id
1 'polypeptide(L)'
;MPISLNAVKVLKELDKEDIRILQMIEVLLKEGEYAPLEKIAKYAGFTVKETNYRLSKIHKLKLIERWKGHYIGYTLKFAGFDALALNALYEGGIISSVGSARGVGKESDIYYALDFEENEVIIKINRTGRASFRNVKKKRDFLENRTHYSIYFTAFLSAKREYEILSKLQGAKLPVPKIRGYNRHIIVMDIIKGKELVNIDYIEKPLKILKQIIKFERKLYKKYKIIHADLTEYNIIYDEESGKITIIDFPQAVTVDHPNALELLERDVNHLMDFFGKKYGVQLDTESVVKFITK
;
A
#
# COMPACT_ATOMS: atom_id res chain seq x y z
N MET A 1 10.77 -4.80 16.71
CA MET A 1 9.30 -4.75 16.55
C MET A 1 8.97 -4.03 15.25
N PRO A 2 8.06 -4.54 14.40
CA PRO A 2 7.66 -3.84 13.18
C PRO A 2 7.15 -2.44 13.48
N ILE A 3 7.40 -1.47 12.59
CA ILE A 3 7.15 -0.03 12.82
C ILE A 3 5.67 0.25 13.14
N SER A 4 4.74 -0.49 12.53
CA SER A 4 3.30 -0.32 12.74
C SER A 4 2.76 -0.96 14.01
N LEU A 5 3.34 -2.06 14.51
CA LEU A 5 3.02 -2.58 15.86
C LEU A 5 3.39 -1.57 16.95
N ASN A 6 4.44 -0.78 16.72
CA ASN A 6 4.75 0.36 17.59
C ASN A 6 3.72 1.48 17.45
N ALA A 7 3.24 1.77 16.24
CA ALA A 7 2.21 2.80 16.02
C ALA A 7 0.90 2.50 16.76
N VAL A 8 0.44 1.24 16.77
CA VAL A 8 -0.78 0.82 17.50
C VAL A 8 -0.63 0.99 19.01
N LYS A 9 0.54 0.67 19.57
CA LYS A 9 0.81 0.88 21.00
C LYS A 9 0.83 2.37 21.34
N VAL A 10 1.55 3.14 20.52
CA VAL A 10 1.70 4.58 20.72
C VAL A 10 0.35 5.30 20.60
N LEU A 11 -0.57 4.84 19.75
CA LEU A 11 -1.91 5.43 19.63
C LEU A 11 -2.68 5.47 20.95
N LYS A 12 -2.49 4.48 21.84
CA LYS A 12 -3.11 4.48 23.17
C LYS A 12 -2.58 5.59 24.09
N GLU A 13 -1.42 6.15 23.77
CA GLU A 13 -0.78 7.22 24.54
C GLU A 13 -1.09 8.62 23.98
N LEU A 14 -1.73 8.71 22.81
CA LEU A 14 -2.08 9.98 22.16
C LEU A 14 -3.52 10.37 22.48
N ASP A 15 -3.74 11.65 22.75
CA ASP A 15 -5.08 12.24 22.80
C ASP A 15 -5.45 12.91 21.45
N LYS A 16 -6.66 13.44 21.35
CA LYS A 16 -7.16 14.10 20.13
C LYS A 16 -6.32 15.31 19.71
N GLU A 17 -5.73 16.01 20.67
CA GLU A 17 -4.94 17.21 20.43
C GLU A 17 -3.51 16.88 19.96
N ASP A 18 -2.94 15.77 20.42
CA ASP A 18 -1.71 15.20 19.89
C ASP A 18 -1.87 14.76 18.43
N ILE A 19 -2.99 14.09 18.12
CA ILE A 19 -3.35 13.72 16.74
C ILE A 19 -3.50 14.98 15.88
N ARG A 20 -4.13 16.04 16.41
CA ARG A 20 -4.26 17.32 15.72
C ARG A 20 -2.89 17.93 15.40
N ILE A 21 -1.94 17.91 16.32
CA ILE A 21 -0.56 18.37 16.05
C ILE A 21 0.08 17.57 14.90
N LEU A 22 -0.02 16.24 14.91
CA LEU A 22 0.51 15.39 13.84
C LEU A 22 -0.12 15.72 12.48
N GLN A 23 -1.44 15.95 12.44
CA GLN A 23 -2.15 16.36 11.23
C GLN A 23 -1.65 17.72 10.73
N MET A 24 -1.41 18.70 11.61
CA MET A 24 -0.91 20.01 11.19
C MET A 24 0.52 19.93 10.63
N ILE A 25 1.36 19.07 11.22
CA ILE A 25 2.68 18.77 10.65
C ILE A 25 2.51 18.20 9.23
N GLU A 26 1.68 17.17 9.05
CA GLU A 26 1.39 16.59 7.73
C GLU A 26 0.96 17.63 6.69
N VAL A 27 0.05 18.53 7.05
CA VAL A 27 -0.44 19.58 6.16
C VAL A 27 0.69 20.51 5.74
N LEU A 28 1.50 20.96 6.71
CA LEU A 28 2.60 21.90 6.47
C LEU A 28 3.76 21.28 5.69
N LEU A 29 3.89 19.95 5.71
CA LEU A 29 4.90 19.23 4.92
C LEU A 29 4.65 19.28 3.40
N LYS A 30 3.48 19.77 2.97
CA LYS A 30 3.22 20.10 1.56
C LYS A 30 3.97 21.35 1.11
N GLU A 31 4.35 22.23 2.05
CA GLU A 31 5.03 23.50 1.78
C GLU A 31 6.57 23.40 1.96
N GLY A 32 7.08 22.35 2.61
CA GLY A 32 8.51 22.22 2.91
C GLY A 32 8.87 20.91 3.63
N GLU A 33 10.17 20.59 3.77
CA GLU A 33 10.63 19.34 4.43
C GLU A 33 10.36 19.30 5.95
N TYR A 34 10.33 20.46 6.58
CA TYR A 34 10.10 20.62 8.02
C TYR A 34 9.06 21.71 8.29
N ALA A 35 7.99 21.34 8.99
CA ALA A 35 6.93 22.23 9.44
C ALA A 35 7.45 23.16 10.56
N PRO A 36 7.45 24.50 10.39
CA PRO A 36 7.90 25.43 11.42
C PRO A 36 7.02 25.39 12.68
N LEU A 37 7.64 25.48 13.87
CA LEU A 37 6.95 25.44 15.17
C LEU A 37 5.81 26.45 15.26
N GLU A 38 6.06 27.69 14.84
CA GLU A 38 5.09 28.79 14.93
C GLU A 38 3.90 28.56 14.01
N LYS A 39 4.13 27.98 12.82
CA LYS A 39 3.05 27.59 11.90
C LYS A 39 2.23 26.43 12.45
N ILE A 40 2.89 25.42 13.05
CA ILE A 40 2.19 24.30 13.70
C ILE A 40 1.26 24.82 14.79
N ALA A 41 1.76 25.69 15.68
CA ALA A 41 0.99 26.28 16.76
C ALA A 41 -0.23 27.05 16.22
N LYS A 42 0.00 27.90 15.22
CA LYS A 42 -1.06 28.69 14.57
C LYS A 42 -2.15 27.80 13.95
N TYR A 43 -1.78 26.79 13.18
CA TYR A 43 -2.74 25.94 12.46
C TYR A 43 -3.48 24.98 13.42
N ALA A 44 -2.80 24.53 14.47
CA ALA A 44 -3.41 23.71 15.51
C ALA A 44 -4.31 24.52 16.47
N GLY A 45 -4.25 25.86 16.42
CA GLY A 45 -5.00 26.73 17.34
C GLY A 45 -4.48 26.67 18.78
N PHE A 46 -3.18 26.43 18.95
CA PHE A 46 -2.53 26.32 20.26
C PHE A 46 -1.52 27.44 20.49
N THR A 47 -1.22 27.70 21.76
CA THR A 47 -0.05 28.52 22.11
C THR A 47 1.24 27.78 21.75
N VAL A 48 2.33 28.52 21.56
CA VAL A 48 3.66 27.93 21.32
C VAL A 48 4.11 27.05 22.50
N LYS A 49 3.73 27.41 23.74
CA LYS A 49 4.03 26.63 24.95
C LYS A 49 3.33 25.27 24.92
N GLU A 50 2.03 25.26 24.65
CA GLU A 50 1.23 24.04 24.53
C GLU A 50 1.73 23.15 23.37
N THR A 51 2.01 23.78 22.22
CA THR A 51 2.55 23.11 21.05
C THR A 51 3.88 22.41 21.38
N ASN A 52 4.79 23.07 22.10
CA ASN A 52 6.05 22.46 22.52
C ASN A 52 5.87 21.29 23.49
N TYR A 53 4.90 21.36 24.42
CA TYR A 53 4.58 20.26 25.32
C TYR A 53 4.19 19.00 24.53
N ARG A 54 3.25 19.15 23.58
CA ARG A 54 2.79 18.04 22.71
C ARG A 54 3.86 17.53 21.78
N LEU A 55 4.59 18.44 21.12
CA LEU A 55 5.73 18.08 20.27
C LEU A 55 6.77 17.28 21.05
N SER A 56 7.04 17.64 22.30
CA SER A 56 7.96 16.89 23.17
C SER A 56 7.45 15.48 23.46
N LYS A 57 6.15 15.33 23.74
CA LYS A 57 5.50 14.02 23.94
C LYS A 57 5.60 13.15 22.69
N ILE A 58 5.10 13.61 21.55
CA ILE A 58 5.08 12.81 20.30
C ILE A 58 6.49 12.58 19.73
N HIS A 59 7.46 13.45 20.04
CA HIS A 59 8.87 13.23 19.72
C HIS A 59 9.48 12.10 20.56
N LYS A 60 9.20 12.05 21.88
CA LYS A 60 9.62 10.93 22.75
C LYS A 60 9.05 9.59 22.26
N LEU A 61 7.83 9.62 21.74
CA LEU A 61 7.15 8.47 21.13
C LEU A 61 7.68 8.11 19.72
N LYS A 62 8.71 8.83 19.24
CA LYS A 62 9.36 8.62 17.94
C LYS A 62 8.42 8.75 16.74
N LEU A 63 7.36 9.55 16.86
CA LEU A 63 6.42 9.82 15.77
C LEU A 63 6.91 10.93 14.84
N ILE A 64 7.74 11.83 15.37
CA ILE A 64 8.30 12.96 14.63
C ILE A 64 9.82 13.06 14.79
N GLU A 65 10.44 13.82 13.91
CA GLU A 65 11.84 14.24 13.98
C GLU A 65 11.89 15.77 14.11
N ARG A 66 12.77 16.26 14.99
CA ARG A 66 13.00 17.69 15.18
C ARG A 66 14.19 18.11 14.34
N TRP A 67 14.06 19.25 13.68
CA TRP A 67 15.14 19.94 12.99
C TRP A 67 15.43 21.27 13.67
N LYS A 68 16.72 21.62 13.73
CA LYS A 68 17.22 22.86 14.30
C LYS A 68 18.23 23.46 13.33
N GLY A 69 17.80 24.45 12.57
CA GLY A 69 18.65 25.27 11.71
C GLY A 69 18.30 26.74 11.87
N HIS A 70 18.01 27.44 10.77
CA HIS A 70 17.54 28.84 10.80
C HIS A 70 16.19 29.02 11.52
N TYR A 71 15.42 27.95 11.68
CA TYR A 71 14.21 27.89 12.51
C TYR A 71 14.12 26.54 13.22
N ILE A 72 13.16 26.40 14.15
CA ILE A 72 12.82 25.11 14.75
C ILE A 72 11.68 24.50 13.92
N GLY A 73 11.92 23.31 13.37
CA GLY A 73 10.95 22.62 12.52
C GLY A 73 10.78 21.16 12.90
N TYR A 74 9.70 20.55 12.41
CA TYR A 74 9.39 19.15 12.65
C TYR A 74 8.93 18.45 11.38
N THR A 75 9.25 17.16 11.25
CA THR A 75 8.78 16.31 10.16
C THR A 75 8.26 14.98 10.69
N LEU A 76 7.40 14.31 9.93
CA LEU A 76 6.83 13.02 10.31
C LEU A 76 7.84 11.89 10.10
N LYS A 77 7.88 10.97 11.06
CA LYS A 77 8.44 9.62 10.86
C LYS A 77 7.32 8.70 10.36
N PHE A 78 7.68 7.56 9.79
CA PHE A 78 6.68 6.55 9.37
C PHE A 78 5.73 6.16 10.50
N ALA A 79 6.22 6.04 11.74
CA ALA A 79 5.36 5.73 12.88
C ALA A 79 4.28 6.81 13.11
N GLY A 80 4.61 8.10 12.90
CA GLY A 80 3.63 9.19 12.97
C GLY A 80 2.61 9.14 11.84
N PHE A 81 3.06 8.80 10.62
CA PHE A 81 2.18 8.64 9.48
C PHE A 81 1.26 7.42 9.62
N ASP A 82 1.78 6.30 10.14
CA ASP A 82 1.02 5.10 10.50
C ASP A 82 -0.05 5.43 11.55
N ALA A 83 0.33 6.15 12.62
CA ALA A 83 -0.59 6.54 13.68
C ALA A 83 -1.75 7.39 13.13
N LEU A 84 -1.45 8.38 12.29
CA LEU A 84 -2.49 9.20 11.64
C LEU A 84 -3.46 8.37 10.79
N ALA A 85 -2.93 7.41 10.02
CA ALA A 85 -3.74 6.57 9.15
C ALA A 85 -4.61 5.58 9.94
N LEU A 86 -4.02 4.89 10.92
CA LEU A 86 -4.72 3.93 11.79
C LEU A 86 -5.78 4.62 12.65
N ASN A 87 -5.47 5.81 13.22
CA ASN A 87 -6.46 6.58 13.97
C ASN A 87 -7.66 6.96 13.09
N ALA A 88 -7.42 7.38 11.85
CA ALA A 88 -8.50 7.74 10.94
C ALA A 88 -9.36 6.53 10.53
N LEU A 89 -8.76 5.35 10.38
CA LEU A 89 -9.49 4.11 10.10
C LEU A 89 -10.31 3.65 11.32
N TYR A 90 -9.79 3.83 12.54
CA TYR A 90 -10.50 3.54 13.78
C TYR A 90 -11.69 4.48 13.99
N GLU A 91 -11.46 5.80 13.96
CA GLU A 91 -12.52 6.81 14.11
C GLU A 91 -13.57 6.72 12.99
N GLY A 92 -13.17 6.23 11.81
CA GLY A 92 -14.07 5.97 10.68
C GLY A 92 -14.88 4.67 10.79
N GLY A 93 -14.74 3.90 11.88
CA GLY A 93 -15.48 2.66 12.09
C GLY A 93 -15.01 1.48 11.23
N ILE A 94 -13.82 1.55 10.62
CA ILE A 94 -13.33 0.52 9.68
C ILE A 94 -12.60 -0.61 10.40
N ILE A 95 -11.79 -0.28 11.41
CA ILE A 95 -11.05 -1.26 12.21
C ILE A 95 -11.24 -0.97 13.70
N SER A 96 -11.39 -2.00 14.51
CA SER A 96 -11.47 -1.90 15.97
C SER A 96 -10.13 -2.20 16.63
N SER A 97 -9.33 -3.10 16.04
CA SER A 97 -8.04 -3.51 16.59
C SER A 97 -7.06 -3.95 15.50
N VAL A 98 -5.76 -3.92 15.82
CA VAL A 98 -4.69 -4.44 14.95
C VAL A 98 -4.01 -5.61 15.65
N GLY A 99 -3.95 -6.73 14.95
CA GLY A 99 -3.38 -7.99 15.42
C GLY A 99 -1.93 -8.20 15.00
N SER A 100 -1.58 -9.47 14.82
CA SER A 100 -0.21 -9.89 14.50
C SER A 100 0.19 -9.55 13.06
N ALA A 101 1.50 -9.40 12.85
CA ALA A 101 2.05 -9.27 11.51
C ALA A 101 1.93 -10.60 10.76
N ARG A 102 1.37 -10.55 9.54
CA ARG A 102 1.29 -11.70 8.64
C ARG A 102 2.52 -11.80 7.73
N GLY A 103 3.06 -10.65 7.32
CA GLY A 103 4.22 -10.54 6.45
C GLY A 103 4.79 -9.13 6.45
N VAL A 104 6.12 -8.99 6.52
CA VAL A 104 6.82 -7.71 6.48
C VAL A 104 7.73 -7.71 5.26
N GLY A 105 7.29 -7.04 4.21
CA GLY A 105 7.98 -6.99 2.92
C GLY A 105 8.87 -5.75 2.75
N LYS A 106 9.51 -5.67 1.58
CA LYS A 106 10.27 -4.47 1.18
C LYS A 106 9.34 -3.29 0.89
N GLU A 107 8.16 -3.57 0.33
CA GLU A 107 7.25 -2.57 -0.24
C GLU A 107 5.92 -2.49 0.49
N SER A 108 5.55 -3.48 1.28
CA SER A 108 4.37 -3.43 2.15
C SER A 108 4.53 -4.28 3.39
N ASP A 109 3.87 -3.85 4.47
CA ASP A 109 3.70 -4.64 5.68
C ASP A 109 2.21 -5.07 5.78
N ILE A 110 1.96 -6.35 6.06
CA ILE A 110 0.61 -6.96 6.13
C ILE A 110 0.32 -7.37 7.58
N TYR A 111 -0.83 -6.96 8.10
CA TYR A 111 -1.29 -7.27 9.45
C TYR A 111 -2.71 -7.84 9.43
N TYR A 112 -2.98 -8.74 10.37
CA TYR A 112 -4.36 -9.04 10.75
C TYR A 112 -4.94 -7.90 11.58
N ALA A 113 -6.25 -7.76 11.53
CA ALA A 113 -7.03 -6.80 12.30
C ALA A 113 -8.46 -7.30 12.46
N LEU A 114 -9.21 -6.65 13.34
CA LEU A 114 -10.65 -6.86 13.48
C LEU A 114 -11.38 -5.56 13.11
N ASP A 115 -12.56 -5.69 12.53
CA ASP A 115 -13.53 -4.60 12.46
C ASP A 115 -14.38 -4.51 13.74
N PHE A 116 -15.34 -3.59 13.79
CA PHE A 116 -16.21 -3.41 14.95
C PHE A 116 -17.30 -4.50 15.09
N GLU A 117 -17.44 -5.36 14.08
CA GLU A 117 -18.31 -6.53 14.10
C GLU A 117 -17.54 -7.81 14.46
N GLU A 118 -16.28 -7.69 14.89
CA GLU A 118 -15.37 -8.80 15.19
C GLU A 118 -15.03 -9.69 13.98
N ASN A 119 -15.24 -9.20 12.75
CA ASN A 119 -14.78 -9.90 11.55
C ASN A 119 -13.28 -9.67 11.34
N GLU A 120 -12.57 -10.72 10.94
CA GLU A 120 -11.16 -10.62 10.59
C GLU A 120 -10.94 -9.92 9.24
N VAL A 121 -10.02 -8.95 9.23
CA VAL A 121 -9.62 -8.18 8.05
C VAL A 121 -8.10 -8.09 7.93
N ILE A 122 -7.62 -7.70 6.75
CA ILE A 122 -6.21 -7.44 6.46
C ILE A 122 -5.97 -5.93 6.38
N ILE A 123 -4.90 -5.48 7.04
CA ILE A 123 -4.33 -4.15 6.88
C ILE A 123 -3.06 -4.28 6.03
N LYS A 124 -3.06 -3.70 4.83
CA LYS A 124 -1.88 -3.53 3.98
C LYS A 124 -1.35 -2.11 4.15
N ILE A 125 -0.14 -1.99 4.70
CA ILE A 125 0.57 -0.73 4.89
C ILE A 125 1.64 -0.61 3.80
N ASN A 126 1.47 0.32 2.87
CA ASN A 126 2.44 0.57 1.81
C ASN A 126 3.71 1.21 2.38
N ARG A 127 4.87 0.74 1.92
CA ARG A 127 6.23 1.15 2.31
C ARG A 127 7.10 1.48 1.09
N THR A 128 6.50 1.61 -0.09
CA THR A 128 7.18 1.98 -1.35
C THR A 128 8.09 3.19 -1.15
N GLY A 129 9.36 3.04 -1.56
CA GLY A 129 10.41 4.05 -1.36
C GLY A 129 11.29 3.85 -0.12
N ARG A 130 10.97 2.91 0.78
CA ARG A 130 11.76 2.61 1.99
C ARG A 130 13.22 2.24 1.71
N ALA A 131 13.46 1.40 0.71
CA ALA A 131 14.80 0.91 0.35
C ALA A 131 15.60 1.95 -0.44
N SER A 132 14.99 2.55 -1.46
CA SER A 132 15.62 3.58 -2.29
C SER A 132 16.05 4.80 -1.46
N PHE A 133 15.25 5.20 -0.46
CA PHE A 133 15.59 6.35 0.37
C PHE A 133 16.72 6.07 1.37
N ARG A 134 16.87 4.84 1.88
CA ARG A 134 18.05 4.48 2.71
C ARG A 134 19.36 4.67 1.92
N ASN A 135 19.32 4.38 0.62
CA ASN A 135 20.45 4.56 -0.28
C ASN A 135 20.59 6.02 -0.74
N VAL A 136 19.49 6.77 -0.90
CA VAL A 136 19.52 8.21 -1.25
C VAL A 136 19.95 9.07 -0.06
N LYS A 137 19.57 8.77 1.19
CA LYS A 137 20.08 9.48 2.38
C LYS A 137 21.60 9.40 2.50
N LYS A 138 22.22 8.27 2.11
CA LYS A 138 23.69 8.14 2.03
C LYS A 138 24.34 9.00 0.94
N LYS A 139 23.56 9.49 -0.04
CA LYS A 139 24.03 10.34 -1.15
C LYS A 139 23.54 11.79 -1.05
N ARG A 140 22.65 12.10 -0.10
CA ARG A 140 21.97 13.40 0.03
C ARG A 140 22.84 14.48 0.67
N ASP A 141 24.02 14.12 1.19
CA ASP A 141 25.06 15.09 1.55
C ASP A 141 25.57 15.89 0.32
N PHE A 142 25.07 15.62 -0.90
CA PHE A 142 25.58 16.20 -2.15
C PHE A 142 24.56 16.84 -3.10
N LEU A 143 23.25 16.93 -2.83
CA LEU A 143 22.27 17.42 -3.83
C LEU A 143 21.21 18.37 -3.25
N GLU A 144 21.38 19.66 -3.56
CA GLU A 144 20.61 20.82 -3.05
C GLU A 144 19.25 21.12 -3.71
N ASN A 145 18.83 20.40 -4.75
CA ASN A 145 17.63 20.80 -5.49
C ASN A 145 16.78 19.59 -5.84
N ARG A 146 15.63 19.35 -5.17
CA ARG A 146 14.35 18.82 -5.73
C ARG A 146 13.19 18.95 -4.74
N THR A 147 12.00 19.24 -5.29
CA THR A 147 10.65 19.04 -4.74
C THR A 147 10.60 18.09 -3.56
N HIS A 148 10.09 18.56 -2.41
CA HIS A 148 10.01 17.83 -1.15
C HIS A 148 9.03 16.64 -1.20
N TYR A 149 9.36 15.61 -1.99
CA TYR A 149 8.68 14.33 -1.93
C TYR A 149 9.26 13.54 -0.77
N SER A 150 8.57 13.64 0.35
CA SER A 150 8.86 12.83 1.52
C SER A 150 8.67 11.34 1.20
N ILE A 151 9.42 10.48 1.88
CA ILE A 151 9.38 9.02 1.71
C ILE A 151 7.97 8.42 1.96
N TYR A 152 7.13 9.08 2.74
CA TYR A 152 5.74 8.67 2.96
C TYR A 152 4.81 9.07 1.81
N PHE A 153 5.18 10.07 0.99
CA PHE A 153 4.39 10.46 -0.17
C PHE A 153 4.38 9.38 -1.26
N THR A 154 5.50 8.69 -1.50
CA THR A 154 5.53 7.56 -2.45
C THR A 154 4.68 6.39 -1.97
N ALA A 155 4.76 6.05 -0.68
CA ALA A 155 3.89 5.04 -0.08
C ALA A 155 2.40 5.44 -0.15
N PHE A 156 2.08 6.71 0.06
CA PHE A 156 0.75 7.27 -0.11
C PHE A 156 0.24 7.11 -1.55
N LEU A 157 1.04 7.51 -2.55
CA LEU A 157 0.65 7.40 -3.96
C LEU A 157 0.43 5.94 -4.39
N SER A 158 1.29 5.03 -3.93
CA SER A 158 1.17 3.59 -4.17
C SER A 158 -0.18 3.05 -3.65
N ALA A 159 -0.48 3.33 -2.37
CA ALA A 159 -1.75 2.91 -1.77
C ALA A 159 -2.96 3.58 -2.43
N LYS A 160 -2.85 4.88 -2.77
CA LYS A 160 -3.92 5.61 -3.46
C LYS A 160 -4.23 4.96 -4.80
N ARG A 161 -3.20 4.62 -5.58
CA ARG A 161 -3.36 3.99 -6.89
C ARG A 161 -4.02 2.63 -6.78
N GLU A 162 -3.55 1.78 -5.87
CA GLU A 162 -4.14 0.48 -5.61
C GLU A 162 -5.60 0.60 -5.15
N TYR A 163 -5.90 1.51 -4.22
CA TYR A 163 -7.27 1.79 -3.78
C TYR A 163 -8.17 2.24 -4.93
N GLU A 164 -7.74 3.18 -5.78
CA GLU A 164 -8.53 3.67 -6.91
C GLU A 164 -8.85 2.55 -7.91
N ILE A 165 -7.89 1.68 -8.19
CA ILE A 165 -8.07 0.54 -9.09
C ILE A 165 -9.04 -0.47 -8.47
N LEU A 166 -8.75 -0.93 -7.25
CA LEU A 166 -9.61 -1.90 -6.57
C LEU A 166 -11.02 -1.34 -6.35
N SER A 167 -11.19 -0.06 -6.05
CA SER A 167 -12.50 0.60 -5.94
C SER A 167 -13.27 0.60 -7.25
N LYS A 168 -12.61 0.81 -8.40
CA LYS A 168 -13.24 0.68 -9.73
C LYS A 168 -13.66 -0.75 -10.05
N LEU A 169 -12.92 -1.72 -9.51
CA LEU A 169 -13.21 -3.14 -9.66
C LEU A 169 -14.19 -3.65 -8.59
N GLN A 170 -14.55 -2.86 -7.56
CA GLN A 170 -15.59 -3.24 -6.61
C GLN A 170 -16.92 -3.43 -7.33
N GLY A 171 -17.65 -4.49 -6.97
CA GLY A 171 -18.90 -4.88 -7.64
C GLY A 171 -18.70 -5.56 -9.00
N ALA A 172 -17.49 -5.55 -9.56
CA ALA A 172 -17.14 -6.48 -10.61
C ALA A 172 -17.14 -7.90 -10.03
N LYS A 173 -17.75 -8.86 -10.72
CA LYS A 173 -17.55 -10.30 -10.43
C LYS A 173 -16.15 -10.74 -10.89
N LEU A 174 -15.12 -10.06 -10.38
CA LEU A 174 -13.71 -10.32 -10.60
C LEU A 174 -13.06 -10.83 -9.30
N PRO A 175 -12.11 -11.76 -9.41
CA PRO A 175 -11.33 -12.27 -8.28
C PRO A 175 -10.30 -11.25 -7.78
N VAL A 176 -10.75 -10.17 -7.14
CA VAL A 176 -9.88 -9.16 -6.51
C VAL A 176 -10.28 -8.95 -5.05
N PRO A 177 -9.38 -8.43 -4.18
CA PRO A 177 -9.70 -8.14 -2.80
C PRO A 177 -10.87 -7.17 -2.65
N LYS A 178 -11.77 -7.45 -1.70
CA LYS A 178 -12.82 -6.51 -1.32
C LYS A 178 -12.25 -5.47 -0.37
N ILE A 179 -12.30 -4.19 -0.74
CA ILE A 179 -11.85 -3.10 0.12
C ILE A 179 -12.89 -2.84 1.21
N ARG A 180 -12.41 -2.67 2.44
CA ARG A 180 -13.19 -2.22 3.60
C ARG A 180 -12.93 -0.75 3.94
N GLY A 181 -11.71 -0.27 3.71
CA GLY A 181 -11.40 1.15 3.87
C GLY A 181 -10.01 1.51 3.38
N TYR A 182 -9.74 2.81 3.34
CA TYR A 182 -8.48 3.36 2.87
C TYR A 182 -8.18 4.65 3.62
N ASN A 183 -6.94 4.78 4.09
CA ASN A 183 -6.45 6.05 4.60
C ASN A 183 -4.94 6.17 4.38
N ARG A 184 -4.52 7.27 3.76
CA ARG A 184 -3.12 7.57 3.46
C ARG A 184 -2.43 6.44 2.69
N HIS A 185 -1.49 5.73 3.31
CA HIS A 185 -0.73 4.61 2.76
C HIS A 185 -1.26 3.25 3.23
N ILE A 186 -2.42 3.21 3.87
CA ILE A 186 -3.03 2.00 4.42
C ILE A 186 -4.32 1.66 3.67
N ILE A 187 -4.44 0.40 3.25
CA ILE A 187 -5.67 -0.19 2.71
C ILE A 187 -6.12 -1.30 3.65
N VAL A 188 -7.39 -1.31 4.00
CA VAL A 188 -8.06 -2.38 4.75
C VAL A 188 -8.90 -3.18 3.78
N MET A 189 -8.76 -4.50 3.77
CA MET A 189 -9.43 -5.41 2.84
C MET A 189 -9.81 -6.73 3.51
N ASP A 190 -10.70 -7.49 2.88
CA ASP A 190 -11.07 -8.83 3.34
C ASP A 190 -9.86 -9.77 3.38
N ILE A 191 -9.90 -10.74 4.30
CA ILE A 191 -8.96 -11.87 4.25
C ILE A 191 -9.16 -12.65 2.95
N ILE A 192 -8.05 -12.91 2.29
CA ILE A 192 -7.99 -13.74 1.10
C ILE A 192 -7.57 -15.14 1.54
N LYS A 193 -8.41 -16.13 1.25
CA LYS A 193 -8.10 -17.54 1.52
C LYS A 193 -7.15 -18.08 0.44
N GLY A 194 -6.24 -18.95 0.85
CA GLY A 194 -5.29 -19.61 -0.05
C GLY A 194 -3.84 -19.19 0.19
N LYS A 195 -2.97 -19.58 -0.73
CA LYS A 195 -1.54 -19.27 -0.74
C LYS A 195 -1.15 -18.62 -2.06
N GLU A 196 -0.06 -17.87 -2.06
CA GLU A 196 0.55 -17.40 -3.31
C GLU A 196 0.82 -18.59 -4.23
N LEU A 197 0.50 -18.43 -5.52
CA LEU A 197 0.56 -19.50 -6.52
C LEU A 197 1.99 -20.06 -6.67
N VAL A 198 3.01 -19.22 -6.46
CA VAL A 198 4.41 -19.63 -6.39
C VAL A 198 4.67 -20.74 -5.37
N ASN A 199 3.89 -20.80 -4.30
CA ASN A 199 4.04 -21.77 -3.20
C ASN A 199 3.12 -23.00 -3.35
N ILE A 200 2.45 -23.17 -4.50
CA ILE A 200 1.57 -24.31 -4.77
C ILE A 200 2.31 -25.36 -5.61
N ASP A 201 2.64 -26.50 -5.01
CA ASP A 201 3.44 -27.54 -5.68
C ASP A 201 2.66 -28.28 -6.76
N TYR A 202 1.38 -28.57 -6.50
CA TYR A 202 0.54 -29.36 -7.38
C TYR A 202 -0.81 -28.70 -7.62
N ILE A 203 -1.24 -28.70 -8.88
CA ILE A 203 -2.58 -28.31 -9.30
C ILE A 203 -3.07 -29.41 -10.22
N GLU A 204 -4.25 -29.98 -9.96
CA GLU A 204 -4.81 -31.07 -10.78
C GLU A 204 -5.04 -30.63 -12.23
N LYS A 205 -5.53 -29.40 -12.43
CA LYS A 205 -5.88 -28.84 -13.75
C LYS A 205 -5.22 -27.47 -13.96
N PRO A 206 -3.89 -27.40 -14.15
CA PRO A 206 -3.15 -26.13 -14.21
C PRO A 206 -3.59 -25.28 -15.42
N LEU A 207 -3.88 -25.90 -16.56
CA LEU A 207 -4.42 -25.21 -17.73
C LEU A 207 -5.78 -24.52 -17.45
N LYS A 208 -6.60 -25.07 -16.55
CA LYS A 208 -7.88 -24.45 -16.15
C LYS A 208 -7.60 -23.16 -15.38
N ILE A 209 -6.63 -23.17 -14.47
CA ILE A 209 -6.23 -21.99 -13.68
C ILE A 209 -5.61 -20.92 -14.58
N LEU A 210 -4.71 -21.30 -15.49
CA LEU A 210 -4.15 -20.38 -16.48
C LEU A 210 -5.22 -19.70 -17.32
N LYS A 211 -6.20 -20.47 -17.81
CA LYS A 211 -7.36 -19.91 -18.55
C LYS A 211 -8.22 -18.99 -17.69
N GLN A 212 -8.31 -19.20 -16.38
CA GLN A 212 -9.02 -18.26 -15.48
C GLN A 212 -8.28 -16.93 -15.38
N ILE A 213 -6.95 -16.96 -15.22
CA ILE A 213 -6.10 -15.76 -15.16
C ILE A 213 -6.18 -14.98 -16.49
N ILE A 214 -6.06 -15.66 -17.63
CA ILE A 214 -6.18 -15.03 -18.96
C ILE A 214 -7.57 -14.39 -19.15
N LYS A 215 -8.64 -15.06 -18.69
CA LYS A 215 -10.00 -14.48 -18.74
C LYS A 215 -10.16 -13.28 -17.81
N PHE A 216 -9.46 -13.25 -16.69
CA PHE A 216 -9.39 -12.08 -15.82
C PHE A 216 -8.72 -10.92 -16.56
N GLU A 217 -7.51 -11.12 -17.10
CA GLU A 217 -6.76 -10.11 -17.85
C GLU A 217 -7.58 -9.56 -19.02
N ARG A 218 -8.26 -10.44 -19.77
CA ARG A 218 -9.19 -10.02 -20.84
C ARG A 218 -10.29 -9.08 -20.33
N LYS A 219 -10.93 -9.40 -19.19
CA LYS A 219 -11.97 -8.54 -18.63
C LYS A 219 -11.39 -7.22 -18.14
N LEU A 220 -10.22 -7.27 -17.49
CA LEU A 220 -9.51 -6.08 -17.00
C LEU A 220 -9.18 -5.13 -18.15
N TYR A 221 -8.60 -5.65 -19.22
CA TYR A 221 -8.24 -4.91 -20.43
C TYR A 221 -9.47 -4.38 -21.18
N LYS A 222 -10.41 -5.27 -21.56
CA LYS A 222 -11.53 -4.91 -22.44
C LYS A 222 -12.55 -4.02 -21.76
N LYS A 223 -12.96 -4.38 -20.54
CA LYS A 223 -14.08 -3.74 -19.85
C LYS A 223 -13.62 -2.60 -18.96
N TYR A 224 -12.54 -2.80 -18.21
CA TYR A 224 -12.09 -1.81 -17.23
C TYR A 224 -10.96 -0.92 -17.75
N LYS A 225 -10.43 -1.21 -18.95
CA LYS A 225 -9.38 -0.41 -19.60
C LYS A 225 -8.13 -0.29 -18.72
N ILE A 226 -7.83 -1.36 -17.99
CA ILE A 226 -6.70 -1.48 -17.05
C ILE A 226 -5.82 -2.67 -17.47
N ILE A 227 -4.52 -2.54 -17.25
CA ILE A 227 -3.53 -3.61 -17.29
C ILE A 227 -2.87 -3.68 -15.92
N HIS A 228 -2.65 -4.89 -15.40
CA HIS A 228 -2.05 -5.09 -14.08
C HIS A 228 -0.62 -4.53 -14.03
N ALA A 229 0.17 -4.75 -15.08
CA ALA A 229 1.52 -4.22 -15.28
C ALA A 229 2.51 -4.63 -14.18
N ASP A 230 2.25 -5.74 -13.50
CA ASP A 230 3.14 -6.43 -12.56
C ASP A 230 2.61 -7.83 -12.22
N LEU A 231 1.94 -8.50 -13.16
CA LEU A 231 1.28 -9.77 -12.87
C LEU A 231 2.29 -10.91 -12.88
N THR A 232 2.51 -11.48 -11.70
CA THR A 232 3.40 -12.64 -11.47
C THR A 232 2.72 -13.66 -10.57
N GLU A 233 3.31 -14.85 -10.43
CA GLU A 233 2.84 -15.92 -9.55
C GLU A 233 2.79 -15.54 -8.06
N TYR A 234 3.53 -14.50 -7.65
CA TYR A 234 3.49 -13.95 -6.29
C TYR A 234 2.22 -13.11 -6.05
N ASN A 235 1.68 -12.51 -7.11
CA ASN A 235 0.51 -11.62 -7.06
C ASN A 235 -0.81 -12.37 -7.32
N ILE A 236 -0.76 -13.71 -7.31
CA ILE A 236 -1.93 -14.58 -7.50
C ILE A 236 -2.06 -15.47 -6.27
N ILE A 237 -3.14 -15.31 -5.52
CA ILE A 237 -3.50 -16.21 -4.43
C ILE A 237 -4.40 -17.32 -4.99
N TYR A 238 -4.04 -18.57 -4.72
CA TYR A 238 -4.82 -19.75 -5.08
C TYR A 238 -5.37 -20.42 -3.82
N ASP A 239 -6.69 -20.60 -3.81
CA ASP A 239 -7.40 -21.37 -2.80
C ASP A 239 -7.48 -22.83 -3.26
N GLU A 240 -6.67 -23.69 -2.63
CA GLU A 240 -6.57 -25.12 -2.95
C GLU A 240 -7.89 -25.87 -2.73
N GLU A 241 -8.74 -25.42 -1.79
CA GLU A 241 -10.02 -26.06 -1.47
C GLU A 241 -11.09 -25.72 -2.50
N SER A 242 -11.21 -24.44 -2.86
CA SER A 242 -12.26 -23.97 -3.78
C SER A 242 -11.83 -23.95 -5.26
N GLY A 243 -10.54 -24.06 -5.54
CA GLY A 243 -9.97 -23.94 -6.88
C GLY A 243 -10.12 -22.53 -7.49
N LYS A 244 -10.34 -21.51 -6.65
CA LYS A 244 -10.49 -20.11 -7.04
C LYS A 244 -9.16 -19.37 -6.92
N ILE A 245 -8.99 -18.38 -7.79
CA ILE A 245 -7.88 -17.43 -7.71
C ILE A 245 -8.35 -16.11 -7.11
N THR A 246 -7.43 -15.33 -6.55
CA THR A 246 -7.58 -13.90 -6.24
C THR A 246 -6.31 -13.19 -6.67
N ILE A 247 -6.43 -12.15 -7.48
CA ILE A 247 -5.28 -11.36 -7.97
C ILE A 247 -5.15 -10.12 -7.11
N ILE A 248 -3.94 -9.87 -6.63
CA ILE A 248 -3.62 -8.82 -5.66
C ILE A 248 -2.54 -7.88 -6.22
N ASP A 249 -2.32 -6.77 -5.51
CA ASP A 249 -1.23 -5.83 -5.76
C ASP A 249 -1.35 -5.03 -7.08
N PHE A 250 -2.19 -4.00 -7.04
CA PHE A 250 -2.43 -3.10 -8.17
C PHE A 250 -1.69 -1.73 -8.18
N PRO A 251 -0.64 -1.44 -7.37
CA PRO A 251 -0.06 -0.11 -7.35
C PRO A 251 0.63 0.28 -8.67
N GLN A 252 1.07 -0.70 -9.46
CA GLN A 252 1.70 -0.48 -10.78
C GLN A 252 0.70 -0.50 -11.95
N ALA A 253 -0.57 -0.77 -11.68
CA ALA A 253 -1.57 -0.93 -12.73
C ALA A 253 -1.74 0.35 -13.57
N VAL A 254 -1.76 0.20 -14.88
CA VAL A 254 -1.86 1.29 -15.87
C VAL A 254 -3.15 1.22 -16.66
N THR A 255 -3.53 2.31 -17.31
CA THR A 255 -4.63 2.30 -18.28
C THR A 255 -4.15 1.79 -19.64
N VAL A 256 -5.06 1.33 -20.49
CA VAL A 256 -4.72 0.86 -21.85
C VAL A 256 -4.19 1.98 -22.77
N ASP A 257 -4.41 3.24 -22.41
CA ASP A 257 -3.89 4.41 -23.13
C ASP A 257 -2.44 4.75 -22.75
N HIS A 258 -1.83 4.00 -21.82
CA HIS A 258 -0.44 4.19 -21.46
C HIS A 258 0.48 3.92 -22.68
N PRO A 259 1.53 4.72 -22.92
CA PRO A 259 2.41 4.56 -24.08
C PRO A 259 2.95 3.13 -24.26
N ASN A 260 3.26 2.47 -23.14
CA ASN A 260 3.81 1.11 -23.10
C ASN A 260 2.77 0.06 -22.69
N ALA A 261 1.46 0.33 -22.86
CA ALA A 261 0.39 -0.57 -22.42
C ALA A 261 0.53 -1.98 -22.99
N LEU A 262 0.76 -2.10 -24.30
CA LEU A 262 0.87 -3.41 -24.95
C LEU A 262 2.10 -4.19 -24.47
N GLU A 263 3.25 -3.52 -24.34
CA GLU A 263 4.49 -4.12 -23.84
C GLU A 263 4.34 -4.62 -22.39
N LEU A 264 3.68 -3.84 -21.53
CA LEU A 264 3.41 -4.24 -20.14
C LEU A 264 2.49 -5.47 -20.07
N LEU A 265 1.46 -5.52 -20.93
CA LEU A 265 0.59 -6.69 -21.03
C LEU A 265 1.32 -7.93 -21.55
N GLU A 266 2.14 -7.77 -22.59
CA GLU A 266 2.97 -8.85 -23.13
C GLU A 266 3.94 -9.40 -22.08
N ARG A 267 4.56 -8.51 -21.30
CA ARG A 267 5.43 -8.90 -20.19
C ARG A 267 4.69 -9.72 -19.12
N ASP A 268 3.51 -9.27 -18.70
CA ASP A 268 2.67 -9.97 -17.73
C ASP A 268 2.27 -11.37 -18.27
N VAL A 269 1.86 -11.47 -19.54
CA VAL A 269 1.52 -12.77 -20.17
C VAL A 269 2.75 -13.67 -20.27
N ASN A 270 3.91 -13.14 -20.65
CA ASN A 270 5.16 -13.91 -20.74
C ASN A 270 5.57 -14.48 -19.38
N HIS A 271 5.51 -13.70 -18.30
CA HIS A 271 5.79 -14.20 -16.96
C HIS A 271 4.87 -15.38 -16.59
N LEU A 272 3.58 -15.26 -16.89
CA LEU A 272 2.62 -16.35 -16.67
C LEU A 272 2.95 -17.60 -17.50
N MET A 273 3.29 -17.44 -18.79
CA MET A 273 3.64 -18.58 -19.65
C MET A 273 4.90 -19.28 -19.14
N ASP A 274 5.93 -18.51 -18.76
CA ASP A 274 7.17 -19.05 -18.22
C ASP A 274 6.94 -19.82 -16.93
N PHE A 275 6.17 -19.26 -16.01
CA PHE A 275 5.86 -19.90 -14.73
C PHE A 275 5.07 -21.21 -14.94
N PHE A 276 3.98 -21.18 -15.70
CA PHE A 276 3.15 -22.37 -15.93
C PHE A 276 3.88 -23.44 -16.77
N GLY A 277 4.72 -23.03 -17.71
CA GLY A 277 5.54 -23.93 -18.52
C GLY A 277 6.58 -24.64 -17.66
N LYS A 278 7.34 -23.90 -16.85
CA LYS A 278 8.39 -24.46 -15.98
C LYS A 278 7.83 -25.30 -14.85
N LYS A 279 6.76 -24.84 -14.18
CA LYS A 279 6.25 -25.48 -12.95
C LYS A 279 5.25 -26.60 -13.21
N TYR A 280 4.41 -26.45 -14.23
CA TYR A 280 3.29 -27.38 -14.47
C TYR A 280 3.29 -28.01 -15.87
N GLY A 281 4.31 -27.74 -16.71
CA GLY A 281 4.38 -28.27 -18.07
C GLY A 281 3.26 -27.76 -19.00
N VAL A 282 2.64 -26.62 -18.68
CA VAL A 282 1.57 -26.03 -19.48
C VAL A 282 2.11 -24.84 -20.25
N GLN A 283 2.09 -24.92 -21.58
CA GLN A 283 2.41 -23.80 -22.45
C GLN A 283 1.24 -23.44 -23.36
N LEU A 284 1.07 -22.14 -23.57
CA LEU A 284 0.24 -21.55 -24.62
C LEU A 284 1.11 -20.56 -25.38
N ASP A 285 0.77 -20.31 -26.64
CA ASP A 285 1.44 -19.29 -27.43
C ASP A 285 1.11 -17.88 -26.89
N THR A 286 2.13 -17.15 -26.42
CA THR A 286 1.98 -15.80 -25.84
C THR A 286 1.26 -14.87 -26.81
N GLU A 287 1.63 -14.86 -28.09
CA GLU A 287 1.00 -13.97 -29.07
C GLU A 287 -0.50 -14.23 -29.20
N SER A 288 -0.89 -15.50 -29.26
CA SER A 288 -2.30 -15.91 -29.29
C SER A 288 -3.05 -15.50 -28.04
N VAL A 289 -2.41 -15.58 -26.85
CA VAL A 289 -3.00 -15.13 -25.59
C VAL A 289 -3.18 -13.61 -25.57
N VAL A 290 -2.18 -12.84 -25.98
CA VAL A 290 -2.25 -11.37 -26.05
C VAL A 290 -3.31 -10.94 -27.06
N LYS A 291 -3.36 -11.56 -28.24
CA LYS A 291 -4.43 -11.36 -29.23
C LYS A 291 -5.80 -11.69 -28.63
N PHE A 292 -5.92 -12.78 -27.87
CA PHE A 292 -7.16 -13.14 -27.18
C PHE A 292 -7.55 -12.14 -26.08
N ILE A 293 -6.61 -11.50 -25.39
CA ILE A 293 -6.92 -10.48 -24.37
C ILE A 293 -7.38 -9.19 -25.06
N THR A 294 -6.72 -8.80 -26.15
CA THR A 294 -6.90 -7.50 -26.81
C THR A 294 -8.02 -7.46 -27.85
N LYS A 295 -8.36 -8.57 -28.53
CA LYS A 295 -9.40 -8.66 -29.59
C LYS A 295 -10.74 -9.16 -29.09
#